data_AF-A0A975M1X1-F1
#
_entry.id   AF-A0A975M1X1-F1
#
_cell.length_a   1.000
_cell.length_b   1.000
_cell.length_c   1.000
_cell.angle_alpha   90.00
_cell.angle_beta   90.00
_cell.angle_gamma   90.00
#
_symmetry.space_group_name_H-M   'P 1'
#
loop_
_entity.id
_entity.type
_entity.pdbx_description
1 polymer ?
#
loop_
_entity_poly.entity_id
_entity_poly.type
_entity_poly.pdbx_seq_one_letter_code
_entity_poly.pdbx_strand_id
1 'polypeptide(L)'
;MIDDVTLEVIARNIGINIKTALYYRYLVFESLRNYQDEIILDGTVLVDETFVRINNKKYKLRRADGKGIRGISFNHLCVITLINLQGTCIAKVSSRGMAKPQLFIDLCTENMGKIDLLIHDGSGTQKQFLRQFNVPNIDARREGDGVYDTLLVDSLHSNIKRYLFKHAGYRLKNLQHYMNFFVYRYNHTPKSKVNNHRKLIQSRNDMMNDLFNRIKKINKKITYRKFQSDLGITDILESVDKNYYFNKDIN
;
A
#
# COMPACT_ATOMS: atom_id res chain seq x y z
N MET A 1 6.76 7.48 16.90
CA MET A 1 5.80 7.25 15.79
C MET A 1 6.50 6.95 14.48
N ILE A 2 7.42 7.80 14.02
CA ILE A 2 8.15 7.65 12.75
C ILE A 2 8.93 6.34 12.61
N ASP A 3 9.45 5.79 13.71
CA ASP A 3 10.13 4.49 13.74
C ASP A 3 9.18 3.31 13.58
N ASP A 4 7.87 3.57 13.62
CA ASP A 4 6.81 2.60 13.37
C ASP A 4 6.86 1.40 14.33
N VAL A 5 7.32 1.58 15.56
CA VAL A 5 7.26 0.53 16.59
C VAL A 5 5.81 0.19 16.97
N THR A 6 5.59 -0.94 17.65
CA THR A 6 4.22 -1.36 18.08
C THR A 6 3.59 -0.35 19.05
N LEU A 7 2.27 -0.40 19.21
CA LEU A 7 1.54 0.54 20.08
C LEU A 7 1.98 0.43 21.54
N GLU A 8 2.29 -0.77 21.99
CA GLU A 8 2.80 -1.08 23.33
C GLU A 8 4.17 -0.43 23.55
N VAL A 9 5.08 -0.55 22.56
CA VAL A 9 6.39 0.08 22.63
C VAL A 9 6.28 1.60 22.64
N ILE A 10 5.38 2.17 21.83
CA ILE A 10 5.12 3.61 21.84
C ILE A 10 4.59 4.06 23.20
N ALA A 11 3.56 3.38 23.71
CA ALA A 11 2.92 3.69 24.97
C ALA A 11 3.93 3.67 26.13
N ARG A 12 4.75 2.62 26.19
CA ARG A 12 5.82 2.46 27.19
C ARG A 12 6.89 3.53 27.08
N ASN A 13 7.42 3.78 25.89
CA ASN A 13 8.54 4.70 25.71
C ASN A 13 8.16 6.16 25.97
N ILE A 14 6.89 6.54 25.76
CA ILE A 14 6.38 7.91 25.96
C ILE A 14 5.68 8.05 27.32
N GLY A 15 5.35 6.96 28.01
CA GLY A 15 4.61 7.00 29.28
C GLY A 15 3.13 7.38 29.11
N ILE A 16 2.49 6.92 28.04
CA ILE A 16 1.07 7.23 27.74
C ILE A 16 0.22 5.96 27.67
N ASN A 17 -1.09 6.11 27.79
CA ASN A 17 -2.01 5.00 27.58
C ASN A 17 -1.98 4.50 26.12
N ILE A 18 -2.16 3.19 25.92
CA ILE A 18 -2.18 2.58 24.58
C ILE A 18 -3.25 3.20 23.65
N LYS A 19 -4.38 3.65 24.20
CA LYS A 19 -5.43 4.37 23.44
C LYS A 19 -4.92 5.73 22.94
N THR A 20 -4.12 6.43 23.75
CA THR A 20 -3.47 7.69 23.35
C THR A 20 -2.42 7.45 22.27
N ALA A 21 -1.60 6.39 22.41
CA ALA A 21 -0.65 5.98 21.37
C ALA A 21 -1.38 5.65 20.05
N LEU A 22 -2.51 4.94 20.12
CA LEU A 22 -3.34 4.63 18.96
C LEU A 22 -3.90 5.90 18.31
N TYR A 23 -4.39 6.85 19.10
CA TYR A 23 -4.87 8.15 18.59
C TYR A 23 -3.75 8.93 17.89
N TYR A 24 -2.55 8.99 18.48
CA TYR A 24 -1.40 9.65 17.85
C TYR A 24 -0.98 8.95 16.54
N ARG A 25 -1.07 7.61 16.45
CA ARG A 25 -0.83 6.90 15.19
C ARG A 25 -1.88 7.27 14.16
N TYR A 26 -3.13 7.45 14.57
CA TYR A 26 -4.17 7.92 13.67
C TYR A 26 -3.91 9.34 13.17
N LEU A 27 -3.40 10.25 14.01
CA LEU A 27 -2.99 11.59 13.53
C LEU A 27 -1.92 11.47 12.43
N VAL A 28 -0.96 10.56 12.57
CA VAL A 28 0.02 10.28 11.51
C VAL A 28 -0.68 9.78 10.25
N PHE A 29 -1.59 8.81 10.37
CA PHE A 29 -2.35 8.27 9.23
C PHE A 29 -3.15 9.35 8.50
N GLU A 30 -3.90 10.18 9.22
CA GLU A 30 -4.66 11.28 8.64
C GLU A 30 -3.76 12.31 7.97
N SER A 31 -2.59 12.61 8.55
CA SER A 31 -1.66 13.58 7.97
C SER A 31 -1.06 13.12 6.64
N LEU A 32 -1.14 11.81 6.38
CA LEU A 32 -0.61 11.14 5.20
C LEU A 32 -1.72 10.59 4.30
N ARG A 33 -2.99 10.91 4.56
CA ARG A 33 -4.14 10.33 3.85
C ARG A 33 -4.02 10.46 2.32
N ASN A 34 -3.55 11.61 1.85
CA ASN A 34 -3.39 11.93 0.43
C ASN A 34 -1.90 11.97 0.00
N TYR A 35 -0.98 11.50 0.84
CA TYR A 35 0.47 11.61 0.56
C TYR A 35 0.84 10.94 -0.76
N GLN A 36 0.19 9.82 -1.10
CA GLN A 36 0.47 9.10 -2.33
C GLN A 36 0.00 9.83 -3.58
N ASP A 37 -0.93 10.77 -3.47
CA ASP A 37 -1.42 11.55 -4.61
C ASP A 37 -0.45 12.69 -4.96
N GLU A 38 0.46 13.03 -4.04
CA GLU A 38 1.54 14.01 -4.25
C GLU A 38 2.76 13.41 -4.98
N ILE A 39 2.81 12.09 -5.16
CA ILE A 39 3.98 11.38 -5.69
C ILE A 39 3.90 11.30 -7.21
N ILE A 40 4.95 11.75 -7.89
CA ILE A 40 5.13 11.55 -9.32
C ILE A 40 6.27 10.57 -9.56
N LEU A 41 6.04 9.62 -10.45
CA LEU A 41 7.00 8.62 -10.90
C LEU A 41 7.46 8.99 -12.30
N ASP A 42 8.77 9.24 -12.44
CA ASP A 42 9.44 9.50 -13.70
C ASP A 42 10.39 8.36 -14.08
N GLY A 43 10.79 8.33 -15.35
CA GLY A 43 11.78 7.40 -15.89
C GLY A 43 11.19 6.01 -16.15
N THR A 44 11.92 4.98 -15.76
CA THR A 44 11.45 3.60 -15.86
C THR A 44 10.63 3.22 -14.64
N VAL A 45 9.38 2.80 -14.87
CA VAL A 45 8.43 2.42 -13.82
C VAL A 45 8.04 0.95 -13.95
N LEU A 46 8.15 0.22 -12.84
CA LEU A 46 7.68 -1.15 -12.70
C LEU A 46 6.27 -1.12 -12.11
N VAL A 47 5.36 -1.91 -12.70
CA VAL A 47 3.95 -2.00 -12.30
C VAL A 47 3.62 -3.44 -11.95
N ASP A 48 3.09 -3.66 -10.74
CA ASP A 48 2.62 -4.96 -10.29
C ASP A 48 1.57 -4.83 -9.18
N GLU A 49 1.05 -5.94 -8.68
CA GLU A 49 0.16 -5.98 -7.54
C GLU A 49 0.58 -7.01 -6.50
N THR A 50 0.27 -6.73 -5.23
CA THR A 50 0.45 -7.68 -4.13
C THR A 50 -0.85 -7.89 -3.37
N PHE A 51 -0.91 -8.98 -2.59
CA PHE A 51 -2.16 -9.41 -1.97
C PHE A 51 -2.04 -9.52 -0.45
N VAL A 52 -3.02 -8.93 0.24
CA VAL A 52 -3.18 -9.02 1.70
C VAL A 52 -4.37 -9.93 2.02
N ARG A 53 -4.13 -10.98 2.80
CA ARG A 53 -5.17 -11.96 3.12
C ARG A 53 -6.22 -11.39 4.07
N ILE A 54 -7.49 -11.60 3.75
CA ILE A 54 -8.62 -11.27 4.63
C ILE A 54 -8.82 -12.41 5.64
N ASN A 55 -8.23 -12.24 6.83
CA ASN A 55 -8.36 -13.20 7.93
C ASN A 55 -9.50 -12.89 8.90
N ASN A 56 -10.09 -11.69 8.82
CA ASN A 56 -11.19 -11.29 9.69
C ASN A 56 -12.48 -12.05 9.33
N LYS A 57 -13.05 -12.77 10.31
CA LYS A 57 -14.27 -13.58 10.14
C LYS A 57 -15.46 -12.78 9.59
N LYS A 58 -15.58 -11.48 9.91
CA LYS A 58 -16.66 -10.61 9.40
C LYS A 58 -16.67 -10.53 7.87
N TYR A 59 -15.49 -10.44 7.26
CA TYR A 59 -15.30 -10.16 5.84
C TYR A 59 -14.86 -11.38 5.03
N LYS A 60 -14.49 -12.48 5.70
CA LYS A 60 -14.02 -13.70 5.06
C LYS A 60 -15.19 -14.47 4.48
N LEU A 61 -15.15 -14.69 3.17
CA LEU A 61 -16.11 -15.49 2.44
C LEU A 61 -15.81 -16.98 2.61
N ARG A 62 -16.86 -17.79 2.65
CA ARG A 62 -16.79 -19.25 2.78
C ARG A 62 -17.57 -19.89 1.64
N ARG A 63 -17.18 -21.11 1.31
CA ARG A 63 -17.92 -21.97 0.40
C ARG A 63 -18.98 -22.75 1.17
N ALA A 64 -19.93 -23.33 0.44
CA ALA A 64 -20.95 -24.23 0.99
C ALA A 64 -20.32 -25.46 1.66
N ASP A 65 -19.23 -25.98 1.09
CA ASP A 65 -18.48 -27.14 1.61
C ASP A 65 -17.65 -26.85 2.89
N GLY A 66 -17.66 -25.60 3.38
CA GLY A 66 -16.88 -25.17 4.54
C GLY A 66 -15.36 -25.08 4.30
N LYS A 67 -14.86 -25.45 3.12
CA LYS A 67 -13.43 -25.43 2.79
C LYS A 67 -12.95 -24.00 2.52
N GLY A 68 -11.65 -23.80 2.74
CA GLY A 68 -10.98 -22.55 2.40
C GLY A 68 -10.84 -22.39 0.88
N ILE A 69 -10.99 -21.15 0.40
CA ILE A 69 -10.79 -20.82 -1.01
C ILE A 69 -9.29 -20.70 -1.28
N ARG A 70 -8.81 -21.48 -2.25
CA ARG A 70 -7.41 -21.48 -2.71
C ARG A 70 -7.20 -20.41 -3.79
N GLY A 71 -5.94 -20.01 -3.99
CA GLY A 71 -5.56 -19.01 -5.00
C GLY A 71 -6.00 -17.57 -4.67
N ILE A 72 -5.77 -16.67 -5.63
CA ILE A 72 -6.18 -15.26 -5.56
C ILE A 72 -7.69 -15.17 -5.69
N SER A 73 -8.37 -15.31 -4.55
CA SER A 73 -9.82 -15.23 -4.40
C SER A 73 -10.27 -13.89 -3.86
N PHE A 74 -11.59 -13.67 -3.78
CA PHE A 74 -12.16 -12.53 -3.06
C PHE A 74 -11.83 -12.53 -1.56
N ASN A 75 -11.12 -13.51 -1.01
CA ASN A 75 -10.55 -13.46 0.35
C ASN A 75 -9.16 -12.80 0.42
N HIS A 76 -8.74 -12.11 -0.64
CA HIS A 76 -7.53 -11.29 -0.67
C HIS A 76 -7.89 -9.85 -1.04
N LEU A 77 -7.21 -8.89 -0.45
CA LEU A 77 -7.21 -7.49 -0.86
C LEU A 77 -6.04 -7.27 -1.81
N CYS A 78 -6.31 -6.75 -3.00
CA CYS A 78 -5.30 -6.32 -3.95
C CYS A 78 -4.75 -4.95 -3.54
N VAL A 79 -3.43 -4.83 -3.60
CA VAL A 79 -2.68 -3.59 -3.45
C VAL A 79 -1.87 -3.40 -4.71
N ILE A 80 -2.25 -2.43 -5.53
CA ILE A 80 -1.52 -2.05 -6.74
C ILE A 80 -0.27 -1.29 -6.30
N THR A 81 0.88 -1.66 -6.86
CA THR A 81 2.18 -1.09 -6.53
C THR A 81 2.90 -0.62 -7.78
N LEU A 82 3.39 0.61 -7.75
CA LEU A 82 4.28 1.13 -8.78
C LEU A 82 5.58 1.58 -8.11
N ILE A 83 6.72 1.36 -8.78
CA ILE A 83 8.03 1.80 -8.30
C ILE A 83 8.92 2.18 -9.47
N ASN A 84 9.62 3.32 -9.36
CA ASN A 84 10.62 3.69 -10.35
C ASN A 84 12.03 3.23 -9.96
N LEU A 85 12.99 3.31 -10.88
CA LEU A 85 14.37 2.87 -10.62
C LEU A 85 15.10 3.68 -9.54
N GLN A 86 14.62 4.89 -9.22
CA GLN A 86 15.12 5.69 -8.10
C GLN A 86 14.62 5.15 -6.75
N GLY A 87 13.66 4.23 -6.76
CA GLY A 87 13.08 3.61 -5.56
C GLY A 87 11.91 4.37 -4.95
N THR A 88 11.41 5.40 -5.63
CA THR A 88 10.15 6.08 -5.28
C THR A 88 8.99 5.16 -5.67
N CYS A 89 8.06 4.93 -4.75
CA CYS A 89 6.93 4.03 -4.98
C CYS A 89 5.60 4.60 -4.53
N ILE A 90 4.52 3.95 -4.98
CA ILE A 90 3.17 4.02 -4.42
C ILE A 90 2.61 2.60 -4.17
N ALA A 91 1.64 2.49 -3.28
CA ALA A 91 0.92 1.27 -2.92
C ALA A 91 -0.55 1.61 -2.57
N LYS A 92 -1.48 1.31 -3.49
CA LYS A 92 -2.90 1.68 -3.38
C LYS A 92 -3.78 0.43 -3.31
N VAL A 93 -4.58 0.31 -2.24
CA VAL A 93 -5.56 -0.77 -2.06
C VAL A 93 -6.69 -0.56 -3.06
N SER A 94 -6.99 -1.57 -3.87
CA SER A 94 -7.86 -1.43 -5.04
C SER A 94 -9.16 -2.22 -4.93
N SER A 95 -9.07 -3.53 -4.71
CA SER A 95 -10.24 -4.42 -4.73
C SER A 95 -10.07 -5.66 -3.87
N ARG A 96 -11.15 -6.46 -3.77
CA ARG A 96 -11.07 -7.87 -3.39
C ARG A 96 -10.72 -8.70 -4.63
N GLY A 97 -9.83 -9.68 -4.47
CA GLY A 97 -9.34 -10.50 -5.59
C GLY A 97 -8.54 -9.66 -6.58
N MET A 98 -8.49 -10.07 -7.84
CA MET A 98 -7.77 -9.31 -8.89
C MET A 98 -8.40 -7.93 -9.09
N ALA A 99 -7.56 -6.93 -9.34
CA ALA A 99 -8.01 -5.60 -9.75
C ALA A 99 -8.44 -5.62 -11.23
N LYS A 100 -9.46 -4.82 -11.56
CA LYS A 100 -9.85 -4.56 -12.95
C LYS A 100 -8.94 -3.48 -13.55
N PRO A 101 -8.77 -3.41 -14.88
CA PRO A 101 -7.94 -2.39 -15.52
C PRO A 101 -8.32 -0.96 -15.12
N GLN A 102 -9.63 -0.68 -15.02
CA GLN A 102 -10.12 0.64 -14.61
C GLN A 102 -9.59 1.09 -13.24
N LEU A 103 -9.43 0.17 -12.29
CA LEU A 103 -8.88 0.52 -10.97
C LEU A 103 -7.41 0.93 -11.04
N PHE A 104 -6.62 0.38 -11.97
CA PHE A 104 -5.26 0.89 -12.19
C PHE A 104 -5.29 2.31 -12.74
N ILE A 105 -6.18 2.58 -13.70
CA ILE A 105 -6.35 3.92 -14.30
C ILE A 105 -6.72 4.92 -13.21
N ASP A 106 -7.83 4.66 -12.50
CA ASP A 106 -8.39 5.58 -11.50
C ASP A 106 -7.41 5.84 -10.35
N LEU A 107 -6.63 4.83 -9.95
CA LEU A 107 -5.75 4.94 -8.79
C LEU A 107 -4.36 5.46 -9.14
N CYS A 108 -3.83 5.17 -10.33
CA CYS A 108 -2.39 5.33 -10.58
C CYS A 108 -2.06 6.28 -11.74
N THR A 109 -2.98 6.63 -12.63
CA THR A 109 -2.65 7.46 -13.80
C THR A 109 -2.08 8.82 -13.41
N GLU A 110 -2.62 9.49 -12.38
CA GLU A 110 -2.13 10.79 -11.93
C GLU A 110 -0.70 10.76 -11.35
N ASN A 111 -0.22 9.57 -10.96
CA ASN A 111 1.14 9.39 -10.45
C ASN A 111 2.19 9.21 -11.55
N MET A 112 1.78 9.10 -12.82
CA MET A 112 2.66 8.84 -13.97
C MET A 112 3.12 10.15 -14.59
N GLY A 113 4.39 10.50 -14.36
CA GLY A 113 5.01 11.73 -14.87
C GLY A 113 5.61 11.54 -16.27
N LYS A 114 6.87 11.93 -16.43
CA LYS A 114 7.64 11.68 -17.65
C LYS A 114 8.19 10.26 -17.63
N ILE A 115 7.44 9.35 -18.25
CA ILE A 115 7.78 7.93 -18.34
C ILE A 115 8.65 7.67 -19.57
N ASP A 116 9.75 6.93 -19.38
CA ASP A 116 10.63 6.50 -20.46
C ASP A 116 10.39 5.03 -20.84
N LEU A 117 10.04 4.18 -19.87
CA LEU A 117 9.86 2.74 -20.04
C LEU A 117 8.93 2.16 -18.97
N LEU A 118 8.06 1.23 -19.36
CA LEU A 118 7.18 0.49 -18.44
C LEU A 118 7.58 -0.98 -18.40
N ILE A 119 7.73 -1.53 -17.19
CA ILE A 119 8.08 -2.94 -16.98
C ILE A 119 6.98 -3.59 -16.13
N HIS A 120 6.54 -4.79 -16.50
CA HIS A 120 5.46 -5.48 -15.79
C HIS A 120 5.56 -7.01 -15.94
N ASP A 121 4.72 -7.76 -15.23
CA ASP A 121 4.85 -9.23 -15.07
C ASP A 121 4.13 -10.08 -16.14
N GLY A 122 3.58 -9.41 -17.15
CA GLY A 122 2.79 -9.99 -18.22
C GLY A 122 1.27 -10.05 -18.01
N SER A 123 0.73 -9.60 -16.87
CA SER A 123 -0.71 -9.60 -16.60
C SER A 123 -1.51 -8.82 -17.66
N GLY A 124 -2.56 -9.43 -18.21
CA GLY A 124 -3.43 -8.80 -19.22
C GLY A 124 -4.14 -7.55 -18.71
N THR A 125 -4.39 -7.45 -17.40
CA THR A 125 -4.95 -6.26 -16.77
C THR A 125 -3.96 -5.11 -16.78
N GLN A 126 -2.70 -5.37 -16.39
CA GLN A 126 -1.63 -4.38 -16.42
C GLN A 126 -1.42 -3.90 -17.86
N LYS A 127 -1.33 -4.81 -18.83
CA LYS A 127 -1.20 -4.45 -20.26
C LYS A 127 -2.29 -3.47 -20.71
N GLN A 128 -3.53 -3.64 -20.28
CA GLN A 128 -4.63 -2.71 -20.62
C GLN A 128 -4.45 -1.33 -20.00
N PHE A 129 -4.03 -1.25 -18.74
CA PHE A 129 -3.69 0.01 -18.08
C PHE A 129 -2.52 0.72 -18.80
N LEU A 130 -1.47 -0.03 -19.17
CA LEU A 130 -0.25 0.56 -19.71
C LEU A 130 -0.41 1.10 -21.14
N ARG A 131 -1.39 0.59 -21.92
CA ARG A 131 -1.66 1.04 -23.29
C ARG A 131 -2.01 2.52 -23.44
N GLN A 132 -2.46 3.18 -22.35
CA GLN A 132 -2.75 4.61 -22.38
C GLN A 132 -1.47 5.46 -22.46
N PHE A 133 -0.31 4.90 -22.09
CA PHE A 133 0.97 5.58 -22.15
C PHE A 133 1.65 5.23 -23.47
N ASN A 134 1.94 6.26 -24.28
CA ASN A 134 2.61 6.09 -25.57
C ASN A 134 4.13 5.90 -25.39
N VAL A 135 4.52 4.89 -24.63
CA VAL A 135 5.90 4.58 -24.25
C VAL A 135 6.15 3.07 -24.40
N PRO A 136 7.40 2.63 -24.57
CA PRO A 136 7.73 1.20 -24.59
C PRO A 136 7.23 0.51 -23.32
N ASN A 137 6.58 -0.66 -23.49
CA ASN A 137 6.21 -1.55 -22.39
C ASN A 137 6.87 -2.92 -22.61
N ILE A 138 7.36 -3.52 -21.53
CA ILE A 138 8.08 -4.80 -21.58
C ILE A 138 7.44 -5.78 -20.59
N ASP A 139 7.06 -6.94 -21.12
CA ASP A 139 6.68 -8.11 -20.35
C ASP A 139 7.96 -8.83 -19.87
N ALA A 140 8.42 -8.53 -18.66
CA ALA A 140 9.70 -9.03 -18.14
C ALA A 140 9.80 -10.56 -18.09
N ARG A 141 8.67 -11.28 -18.09
CA ARG A 141 8.64 -12.75 -18.07
C ARG A 141 8.75 -13.38 -19.45
N ARG A 142 8.41 -12.66 -20.52
CA ARG A 142 8.34 -13.19 -21.90
C ARG A 142 9.31 -12.53 -22.85
N GLU A 143 9.53 -11.24 -22.68
CA GLU A 143 10.28 -10.36 -23.58
C GLU A 143 11.59 -9.87 -22.92
N GLY A 144 11.82 -10.24 -21.66
CA GLY A 144 13.08 -9.98 -20.99
C GLY A 144 14.13 -10.98 -21.47
N ASP A 145 14.96 -10.61 -22.43
CA ASP A 145 16.17 -11.35 -22.84
C ASP A 145 17.25 -11.40 -21.70
N GLY A 146 16.82 -11.49 -20.43
CA GLY A 146 17.64 -11.34 -19.23
C GLY A 146 17.98 -9.88 -18.86
N VAL A 147 17.59 -8.90 -19.68
CA VAL A 147 17.92 -7.48 -19.48
C VAL A 147 16.99 -6.76 -18.51
N TYR A 148 15.71 -7.18 -18.46
CA TYR A 148 14.68 -6.58 -17.63
C TYR A 148 14.09 -7.62 -16.68
N ASP A 149 13.90 -7.24 -15.42
CA ASP A 149 13.32 -8.11 -14.39
C ASP A 149 12.33 -7.36 -13.49
N THR A 150 11.61 -8.11 -12.65
CA THR A 150 10.65 -7.59 -11.66
C THR A 150 11.21 -7.51 -10.25
N LEU A 151 12.52 -7.73 -10.05
CA LEU A 151 13.12 -7.90 -8.72
C LEU A 151 12.93 -6.69 -7.81
N LEU A 152 12.93 -5.48 -8.40
CA LEU A 152 12.72 -4.25 -7.64
C LEU A 152 11.30 -4.17 -7.06
N VAL A 153 10.27 -4.52 -7.84
CA VAL A 153 8.88 -4.54 -7.33
C VAL A 153 8.63 -5.74 -6.42
N ASP A 154 9.26 -6.89 -6.66
CA ASP A 154 9.23 -8.04 -5.77
C ASP A 154 9.85 -7.74 -4.39
N SER A 155 10.94 -6.97 -4.38
CA SER A 155 11.57 -6.44 -3.17
C SER A 155 10.63 -5.48 -2.43
N LEU A 156 9.95 -4.59 -3.15
CA LEU A 156 8.92 -3.72 -2.56
C LEU A 156 7.82 -4.55 -1.87
N HIS A 157 7.30 -5.58 -2.54
CA HIS A 157 6.27 -6.47 -1.97
C HIS A 157 6.76 -7.18 -0.71
N SER A 158 8.01 -7.64 -0.71
CA SER A 158 8.63 -8.29 0.45
C SER A 158 8.73 -7.32 1.65
N ASN A 159 9.06 -6.05 1.38
CA ASN A 159 9.07 -5.00 2.39
C ASN A 159 7.66 -4.68 2.93
N ILE A 160 6.64 -4.60 2.06
CA ILE A 160 5.24 -4.41 2.45
C ILE A 160 4.78 -5.54 3.37
N LYS A 161 5.05 -6.81 3.01
CA LYS A 161 4.70 -7.98 3.81
C LYS A 161 5.35 -7.94 5.19
N ARG A 162 6.64 -7.61 5.28
CA ARG A 162 7.37 -7.47 6.55
C ARG A 162 6.83 -6.33 7.40
N TYR A 163 6.50 -5.20 6.78
CA TYR A 163 5.91 -4.05 7.44
C TYR A 163 4.55 -4.39 8.07
N LEU A 164 3.65 -5.02 7.30
CA LEU A 164 2.32 -5.41 7.80
C LEU A 164 2.41 -6.48 8.90
N PHE A 165 3.37 -7.39 8.82
CA PHE A 165 3.57 -8.43 9.84
C PHE A 165 3.85 -7.83 11.23
N LYS A 166 4.62 -6.73 11.31
CA LYS A 166 4.88 -6.02 12.57
C LYS A 166 3.60 -5.48 13.24
N HIS A 167 2.56 -5.19 12.45
CA HIS A 167 1.28 -4.67 12.94
C HIS A 167 0.21 -5.75 13.07
N ALA A 168 0.60 -7.02 13.23
CA ALA A 168 -0.31 -8.16 13.33
C ALA A 168 -1.54 -7.85 14.22
N GLY A 169 -2.73 -8.11 13.67
CA GLY A 169 -4.01 -7.78 14.34
C GLY A 169 -4.57 -6.39 14.03
N TYR A 170 -3.93 -5.61 13.16
CA TYR A 170 -4.50 -4.34 12.70
C TYR A 170 -5.88 -4.52 12.05
N ARG A 171 -6.73 -3.49 12.19
CA ARG A 171 -8.05 -3.47 11.55
C ARG A 171 -7.87 -3.34 10.04
N LEU A 172 -8.33 -4.32 9.27
CA LEU A 172 -8.21 -4.35 7.81
C LEU A 172 -8.78 -3.10 7.13
N LYS A 173 -9.83 -2.48 7.70
CA LYS A 173 -10.39 -1.22 7.17
C LYS A 173 -9.34 -0.09 7.09
N ASN A 174 -8.28 -0.14 7.89
CA ASN A 174 -7.23 0.86 7.90
C ASN A 174 -6.06 0.49 6.95
N LEU A 175 -6.18 -0.54 6.11
CA LEU A 175 -5.05 -1.00 5.28
C LEU A 175 -4.47 0.10 4.40
N GLN A 176 -5.29 0.95 3.78
CA GLN A 176 -4.80 2.08 2.98
C GLN A 176 -3.97 3.07 3.82
N HIS A 177 -4.37 3.33 5.05
CA HIS A 177 -3.57 4.17 5.98
C HIS A 177 -2.21 3.55 6.28
N TYR A 178 -2.17 2.24 6.46
CA TYR A 178 -0.91 1.52 6.62
C TYR A 178 -0.06 1.61 5.35
N MET A 179 -0.64 1.54 4.16
CA MET A 179 0.09 1.71 2.89
C MET A 179 0.62 3.13 2.73
N ASN A 180 -0.19 4.16 3.03
CA ASN A 180 0.24 5.56 3.01
C ASN A 180 1.43 5.78 3.94
N PHE A 181 1.38 5.25 5.17
CA PHE A 181 2.49 5.37 6.10
C PHE A 181 3.71 4.56 5.67
N PHE A 182 3.52 3.37 5.11
CA PHE A 182 4.62 2.58 4.55
C PHE A 182 5.32 3.34 3.42
N VAL A 183 4.58 3.82 2.43
CA VAL A 183 5.10 4.55 1.26
C VAL A 183 5.83 5.82 1.70
N TYR A 184 5.25 6.58 2.62
CA TYR A 184 5.91 7.73 3.24
C TYR A 184 7.28 7.38 3.78
N ARG A 185 7.37 6.32 4.59
CA ARG A 185 8.65 5.89 5.14
C ARG A 185 9.60 5.35 4.08
N TYR A 186 9.08 4.57 3.15
CA TYR A 186 9.88 3.92 2.12
C TYR A 186 10.54 4.95 1.19
N ASN A 187 9.81 5.98 0.77
CA ASN A 187 10.31 7.01 -0.14
C ASN A 187 11.30 7.98 0.54
N HIS A 188 11.18 8.19 1.86
CA HIS A 188 12.14 8.97 2.63
C HIS A 188 13.37 8.18 3.08
N THR A 189 13.37 6.85 2.92
CA THR A 189 14.51 6.01 3.34
C THR A 189 15.61 6.04 2.27
N PRO A 190 16.84 6.46 2.60
CA PRO A 190 17.96 6.42 1.66
C PRO A 190 18.22 5.00 1.15
N LYS A 191 18.25 4.81 -0.17
CA LYS A 191 18.35 3.49 -0.82
C LYS A 191 19.77 3.07 -1.17
N SER A 192 20.65 4.02 -1.48
CA SER A 192 22.07 3.74 -1.75
C SER A 192 22.83 3.52 -0.44
N LYS A 193 24.00 2.86 -0.52
CA LYS A 193 24.96 2.82 0.59
C LYS A 193 25.44 4.24 0.89
N VAL A 194 24.69 4.96 1.72
CA VAL A 194 25.13 6.26 2.22
C VAL A 194 26.20 5.98 3.27
N ASN A 195 27.47 5.94 2.84
CA ASN A 195 28.62 5.80 3.74
C ASN A 195 28.75 6.97 4.74
N ASN A 196 28.00 8.05 4.50
CA ASN A 196 28.03 9.26 5.30
C ASN A 196 26.85 9.31 6.28
N HIS A 197 27.13 8.99 7.54
CA HIS A 197 26.17 9.02 8.64
C HIS A 197 25.45 10.38 8.79
N ARG A 198 26.09 11.52 8.44
CA ARG A 198 25.44 12.84 8.49
C ARG A 198 24.28 12.95 7.51
N LYS A 199 24.42 12.41 6.31
CA LYS A 199 23.35 12.42 5.29
C LYS A 199 22.15 11.57 5.73
N LEU A 200 22.40 10.45 6.42
CA LEU A 200 21.34 9.62 7.00
C LEU A 200 20.58 10.37 8.11
N ILE A 201 21.30 11.03 9.01
CA ILE A 201 20.70 11.84 10.07
C ILE A 201 19.88 13.00 9.48
N GLN A 202 20.43 13.69 8.48
CA GLN A 202 19.73 14.80 7.82
C GLN A 202 18.43 14.33 7.18
N SER A 203 18.47 13.27 6.37
CA SER A 203 17.27 12.69 5.73
C SER A 203 16.20 12.30 6.76
N ARG A 204 16.61 11.72 7.90
CA ARG A 204 15.70 11.39 8.99
C ARG A 204 15.08 12.63 9.64
N ASN A 205 15.87 13.69 9.84
CA ASN A 205 15.39 14.95 10.40
C ASN A 205 14.41 15.65 9.45
N ASP A 206 14.70 15.64 8.14
CA ASP A 206 13.83 16.21 7.11
C ASP A 206 12.47 15.51 7.09
N MET A 207 12.48 14.18 7.12
CA MET A 207 11.27 13.37 7.25
C MET A 207 10.50 13.67 8.54
N MET A 208 11.18 13.81 9.69
CA MET A 208 10.52 14.17 10.94
C MET A 208 9.87 15.56 10.88
N ASN A 209 10.57 16.54 10.30
CA ASN A 209 10.09 17.90 10.17
C ASN A 209 8.89 17.99 9.21
N ASP A 210 8.96 17.31 8.07
CA ASP A 210 7.85 17.21 7.12
C ASP A 210 6.61 16.58 7.79
N LEU A 211 6.76 15.42 8.44
CA LEU A 211 5.63 14.78 9.11
C LEU A 211 5.02 15.67 10.20
N PHE A 212 5.86 16.33 10.99
CA PHE A 212 5.40 17.26 12.02
C PHE A 212 4.60 18.42 11.43
N ASN A 213 5.05 18.98 10.31
CA ASN A 213 4.34 20.04 9.61
C ASN A 213 2.99 19.55 9.04
N ARG A 214 2.96 18.35 8.47
CA ARG A 214 1.70 17.72 8.00
C ARG A 214 0.71 17.52 9.15
N ILE A 215 1.17 17.00 10.29
CA ILE A 215 0.33 16.83 11.49
C ILE A 215 -0.19 18.17 12.00
N LYS A 216 0.64 19.21 12.06
CA LYS A 216 0.21 20.56 12.49
C LYS A 216 -0.93 21.11 11.63
N LYS A 217 -0.94 20.85 10.32
CA LYS A 217 -2.00 21.29 9.40
C LYS A 217 -3.36 20.62 9.67
N ILE A 218 -3.36 19.36 10.09
CA ILE A 218 -4.61 18.59 10.29
C ILE A 218 -5.14 18.62 11.73
N ASN A 219 -4.28 18.89 12.73
CA ASN A 219 -4.59 18.69 14.15
C ASN A 219 -5.78 19.54 14.63
N LYS A 220 -6.04 20.69 14.00
CA LYS A 220 -7.20 21.54 14.33
C LYS A 220 -8.56 20.89 14.00
N LYS A 221 -8.60 19.76 13.29
CA LYS A 221 -9.85 19.17 12.75
C LYS A 221 -10.15 17.74 13.22
N ILE A 222 -9.27 17.03 13.94
CA ILE A 222 -9.42 15.59 14.18
C ILE A 222 -9.64 15.24 15.66
N THR A 223 -10.70 14.49 15.94
CA THR A 223 -11.02 13.99 17.29
C THR A 223 -10.94 12.46 17.34
N TYR A 224 -10.85 11.90 18.55
CA TYR A 224 -10.87 10.46 18.75
C TYR A 224 -12.17 9.79 18.25
N ARG A 225 -13.30 10.49 18.29
CA ARG A 225 -14.56 9.97 17.71
C ARG A 225 -14.44 9.82 16.19
N LYS A 226 -13.88 10.83 15.50
CA LYS A 226 -13.65 10.76 14.04
C LYS A 226 -12.78 9.57 13.66
N PHE A 227 -11.76 9.26 14.48
CA PHE A 227 -10.95 8.05 14.31
C PHE A 227 -11.79 6.76 14.39
N GLN A 228 -12.62 6.63 15.42
CA GLN A 228 -13.42 5.41 15.59
C GLN A 228 -14.39 5.19 14.42
N SER A 229 -14.97 6.28 13.92
CA SER A 229 -15.92 6.30 12.81
C SER A 229 -15.28 6.26 11.42
N ASP A 230 -13.94 6.37 11.29
CA ASP A 230 -13.28 6.33 9.98
C ASP A 230 -13.60 5.01 9.26
N LEU A 231 -14.22 5.10 8.10
CA LEU A 231 -14.63 3.94 7.33
C LEU A 231 -13.43 3.25 6.66
N GLY A 232 -12.35 3.99 6.38
CA GLY A 232 -11.23 3.48 5.59
C GLY A 232 -11.70 2.75 4.33
N ILE A 233 -11.19 1.53 4.09
CA ILE A 233 -11.54 0.70 2.92
C ILE A 233 -12.77 -0.21 3.14
N THR A 234 -13.74 0.21 3.97
CA THR A 234 -14.89 -0.65 4.29
C THR A 234 -15.77 -0.93 3.07
N ASP A 235 -15.88 0.03 2.17
CA ASP A 235 -16.49 -0.10 0.84
C ASP A 235 -15.87 -1.26 0.03
N ILE A 236 -14.54 -1.37 -0.01
CA ILE A 236 -13.83 -2.48 -0.66
C ILE A 236 -14.08 -3.79 0.09
N LEU A 237 -14.03 -3.77 1.42
CA LEU A 237 -14.24 -4.97 2.23
C LEU A 237 -15.65 -5.55 2.08
N GLU A 238 -16.64 -4.70 1.83
CA GLU A 238 -18.06 -5.05 1.72
C GLU A 238 -18.53 -5.11 0.25
N SER A 239 -17.61 -5.00 -0.72
CA SER A 239 -17.92 -4.95 -2.15
C SER A 239 -18.38 -6.27 -2.78
N VAL A 240 -18.34 -7.37 -2.01
CA VAL A 240 -18.72 -8.72 -2.49
C VAL A 240 -19.71 -9.32 -1.51
N ASP A 241 -20.81 -9.86 -2.06
CA ASP A 241 -21.84 -10.54 -1.28
C ASP A 241 -21.22 -11.67 -0.43
N LYS A 242 -21.63 -11.76 0.85
CA LYS A 242 -21.20 -12.80 1.77
C LYS A 242 -21.53 -14.21 1.25
N ASN A 243 -22.60 -14.32 0.47
CA ASN A 243 -23.09 -15.57 -0.11
C ASN A 243 -22.53 -15.83 -1.52
N TYR A 244 -21.59 -15.01 -2.01
CA TYR A 244 -21.07 -15.12 -3.39
C TYR A 244 -20.64 -16.55 -3.75
N TYR A 245 -19.84 -17.19 -2.91
CA TYR A 245 -19.38 -18.56 -3.18
C TYR A 245 -20.43 -19.64 -2.86
N PHE A 246 -21.36 -19.37 -1.94
CA PHE A 246 -22.49 -20.27 -1.69
C PHE A 246 -23.38 -20.38 -2.92
N ASN A 247 -23.73 -19.25 -3.52
CA ASN A 247 -24.60 -19.19 -4.69
C ASN A 247 -23.92 -19.75 -5.96
N LYS A 248 -22.59 -19.63 -6.06
CA LYS A 248 -21.82 -20.13 -7.20
C LYS A 248 -21.65 -21.66 -7.19
N ASP A 249 -21.65 -22.29 -6.01
CA ASP A 249 -21.52 -23.75 -5.88
C ASP A 249 -22.89 -24.47 -6.09
N ILE A 250 -24.01 -23.74 -6.21
CA ILE A 250 -25.38 -24.28 -6.41
C ILE A 250 -25.79 -24.29 -7.89
N ASN A 251 -25.08 -23.58 -8.76
CA ASN A 251 -25.26 -23.56 -10.22
C ASN A 251 -24.13 -24.31 -10.92
#